data_AF-A0A2N2ANH7-F1
#
_entry.id   AF-A0A2N2ANH7-F1
#
_cell.length_a   1.000
_cell.length_b   1.000
_cell.length_c   1.000
_cell.angle_alpha   90.00
_cell.angle_beta   90.00
_cell.angle_gamma   90.00
#
_symmetry.space_group_name_H-M   'P 1'
#
loop_
_entity.id
_entity.type
_entity.pdbx_description
1 polymer ?
#
loop_
_entity_poly.entity_id
_entity_poly.type
_entity_poly.pdbx_seq_one_letter_code
_entity_poly.pdbx_strand_id
1 'polypeptide(L)'
;MDDYYKVLGVKQFATPEEVKKAYRLLAKRWHPDCNQGNVNSAEVFKRINEAYYVLSKPPLKSDYDTRLKGYLDALREAVRLNYNEKIKKEAEAI
;
A
#
# COMPACT_ATOMS: atom_id res chain seq x y z
N MET A 1 0.21 7.87 0.60
CA MET A 1 -0.13 6.93 -0.48
C MET A 1 -0.45 5.60 0.16
N ASP A 2 -1.67 5.11 -0.02
CA ASP A 2 -2.05 3.81 0.51
C ASP A 2 -1.29 2.71 -0.23
N ASP A 3 -0.72 1.78 0.52
CA ASP A 3 -0.04 0.63 -0.06
C ASP A 3 -1.09 -0.40 -0.50
N TYR A 4 -1.38 -0.45 -1.80
CA TYR A 4 -2.39 -1.35 -2.37
C TYR A 4 -2.10 -2.83 -2.07
N TYR A 5 -0.83 -3.21 -1.92
CA TYR A 5 -0.48 -4.57 -1.50
C TYR A 5 -0.92 -4.83 -0.06
N LYS A 6 -0.73 -3.86 0.85
CA LYS A 6 -1.22 -3.96 2.23
C LYS A 6 -2.75 -3.92 2.31
N VAL A 7 -3.41 -3.12 1.48
CA VAL A 7 -4.88 -3.07 1.40
C VAL A 7 -5.46 -4.44 1.04
N LEU A 8 -4.85 -5.12 0.06
CA LEU A 8 -5.26 -6.48 -0.31
C LEU A 8 -4.66 -7.58 0.57
N GLY A 9 -3.72 -7.26 1.47
CA GLY A 9 -3.03 -8.22 2.32
C GLY A 9 -2.14 -9.20 1.54
N VAL A 10 -1.59 -8.77 0.40
CA VAL A 10 -0.71 -9.59 -0.44
C VAL A 10 0.73 -9.04 -0.43
N LYS A 11 1.68 -9.85 -0.90
CA LYS A 11 3.08 -9.42 -1.08
C LYS A 11 3.22 -8.59 -2.36
N GLN A 12 4.27 -7.76 -2.45
CA GLN A 12 4.57 -6.98 -3.68
C GLN A 12 4.84 -7.87 -4.92
N PHE A 13 5.30 -9.10 -4.68
CA PHE A 13 5.56 -10.11 -5.70
C PHE A 13 4.36 -11.03 -5.97
N ALA A 14 3.17 -10.67 -5.48
CA ALA A 14 1.99 -11.51 -5.62
C ALA A 14 1.59 -11.69 -7.09
N THR A 15 1.15 -12.90 -7.44
CA THR A 15 0.70 -13.19 -8.82
C THR A 15 -0.68 -12.58 -9.08
N PRO A 16 -1.08 -12.40 -10.35
CA PRO A 16 -2.43 -11.93 -10.69
C PRO A 16 -3.53 -12.79 -10.04
N GLU A 17 -3.31 -14.10 -9.91
CA GLU A 17 -4.24 -15.03 -9.27
C GLU A 17 -4.36 -14.78 -7.77
N GLU A 18 -3.26 -14.50 -7.08
CA GLU A 18 -3.23 -14.17 -5.66
C GLU A 18 -3.95 -12.85 -5.39
N VAL A 19 -3.67 -11.82 -6.21
CA VAL A 19 -4.35 -10.51 -6.15
C VAL A 19 -5.86 -10.69 -6.35
N LYS A 20 -6.27 -11.46 -7.36
CA LYS A 20 -7.70 -11.76 -7.64
C LYS A 20 -8.35 -12.55 -6.51
N LYS A 21 -7.63 -13.51 -5.91
CA LYS A 21 -8.14 -14.31 -4.79
C LYS A 21 -8.34 -13.44 -3.55
N ALA A 22 -7.37 -12.60 -3.21
CA ALA A 22 -7.45 -11.67 -2.09
C ALA A 22 -8.62 -10.68 -2.25
N TYR A 23 -8.76 -10.09 -3.44
CA TYR A 23 -9.87 -9.21 -3.78
C TYR A 23 -11.23 -9.88 -3.53
N ARG A 24 -11.47 -11.10 -4.05
CA ARG A 24 -12.76 -11.79 -3.87
C ARG A 24 -13.10 -12.04 -2.40
N LEU A 25 -12.11 -12.42 -1.59
CA LEU A 25 -12.30 -12.67 -0.16
C LEU A 25 -12.67 -11.38 0.58
N LEU A 26 -11.94 -10.30 0.31
CA LEU A 26 -12.16 -9.00 0.95
C LEU A 26 -13.47 -8.35 0.46
N ALA A 27 -13.78 -8.46 -0.82
CA ALA A 27 -15.00 -7.94 -1.40
C ALA A 27 -16.23 -8.61 -0.78
N LYS A 28 -16.21 -9.94 -0.58
CA LYS A 28 -17.30 -10.64 0.11
C LYS A 28 -17.43 -10.21 1.57
N ARG A 29 -16.31 -9.96 2.26
CA ARG A 29 -16.28 -9.55 3.67
C ARG A 29 -16.83 -8.14 3.87
N TRP A 30 -16.47 -7.22 2.98
CA TRP A 30 -16.74 -5.79 3.12
C TRP A 30 -17.83 -5.27 2.16
N HIS A 31 -18.54 -6.15 1.46
CA HIS A 31 -19.61 -5.74 0.54
C HIS A 31 -20.67 -4.90 1.29
N PRO A 32 -21.07 -3.74 0.76
CA PRO A 32 -22.06 -2.87 1.41
C PRO A 32 -23.41 -3.57 1.62
N ASP A 33 -23.84 -4.42 0.69
CA ASP A 33 -25.12 -5.15 0.82
C ASP A 33 -25.16 -6.08 2.03
N CYS A 34 -24.02 -6.65 2.43
CA CYS A 34 -23.91 -7.52 3.61
C CYS A 34 -23.57 -6.75 4.89
N ASN A 35 -23.23 -5.47 4.78
CA ASN A 35 -22.77 -4.61 5.87
C ASN A 35 -23.56 -3.29 5.92
N GLN A 36 -24.87 -3.36 5.71
CA GLN A 36 -25.75 -2.20 5.67
C GLN A 36 -25.66 -1.39 6.98
N GLY A 37 -25.49 -0.07 6.87
CA GLY A 37 -25.34 0.83 8.01
C GLY A 37 -23.92 0.96 8.57
N ASN A 38 -22.95 0.15 8.11
CA ASN A 38 -21.55 0.32 8.48
C ASN A 38 -20.85 1.27 7.50
N VAL A 39 -20.73 2.53 7.89
CA VAL A 39 -20.06 3.59 7.09
C VAL A 39 -18.62 3.22 6.75
N ASN A 40 -17.91 2.53 7.66
CA ASN A 40 -16.54 2.09 7.42
C ASN A 40 -16.45 0.98 6.38
N SER A 41 -17.51 0.18 6.19
CA SER A 41 -17.50 -0.89 5.19
C SER A 41 -17.43 -0.34 3.78
N ALA A 42 -18.13 0.77 3.50
CA ALA A 42 -18.10 1.41 2.18
C ALA A 42 -16.71 1.99 1.86
N GLU A 43 -16.09 2.67 2.84
CA GLU A 43 -14.74 3.24 2.71
C GLU A 43 -13.70 2.13 2.49
N VAL A 44 -13.74 1.06 3.29
CA VAL A 44 -12.83 -0.08 3.15
C VAL A 44 -13.02 -0.80 1.81
N PHE A 45 -14.28 -1.00 1.39
CA PHE A 45 -14.60 -1.61 0.09
C PHE A 45 -14.10 -0.77 -1.08
N LYS A 46 -14.21 0.57 -0.98
CA LYS A 46 -13.65 1.50 -1.98
C LYS A 46 -12.13 1.32 -2.12
N ARG A 47 -11.40 1.27 -1.00
CA ARG A 47 -9.94 1.04 -1.01
C ARG A 47 -9.57 -0.32 -1.60
N ILE A 48 -10.33 -1.37 -1.28
CA ILE A 48 -10.15 -2.71 -1.86
C ILE A 48 -10.33 -2.68 -3.39
N ASN A 49 -11.36 -1.98 -3.88
CA ASN A 49 -11.61 -1.84 -5.32
C ASN A 49 -10.49 -1.08 -6.03
N GLU A 50 -10.04 0.03 -5.46
CA GLU A 50 -8.93 0.83 -6.01
C GLU A 50 -7.64 0.00 -6.07
N ALA A 51 -7.31 -0.70 -4.99
CA ALA A 51 -6.13 -1.57 -4.94
C ALA A 51 -6.21 -2.68 -5.99
N TYR A 52 -7.35 -3.34 -6.13
CA TYR A 52 -7.54 -4.37 -7.16
C TYR A 52 -7.47 -3.79 -8.57
N TYR A 53 -8.09 -2.63 -8.83
CA TYR A 53 -8.07 -1.98 -10.14
C TYR A 53 -6.64 -1.71 -10.63
N VAL A 54 -5.78 -1.21 -9.73
CA VAL A 54 -4.38 -0.92 -10.05
C VAL A 54 -3.56 -2.20 -10.18
N LEU A 55 -3.65 -3.12 -9.20
CA LEU A 55 -2.79 -4.30 -9.15
C LEU A 55 -3.18 -5.41 -10.15
N SER A 56 -4.42 -5.43 -10.64
CA SER A 56 -4.88 -6.42 -11.62
C SER A 56 -4.49 -6.11 -13.06
N LYS A 57 -4.11 -4.88 -13.37
CA LYS A 57 -3.74 -4.45 -14.73
C LYS A 57 -2.23 -4.27 -14.83
N PRO A 58 -1.54 -5.02 -15.72
CA PRO A 58 -0.09 -4.91 -15.87
C PRO A 58 0.46 -3.48 -16.03
N PRO A 59 -0.10 -2.60 -16.90
CA PRO A 59 0.44 -1.25 -17.05
C PRO A 59 0.27 -0.41 -15.77
N LEU A 60 -0.90 -0.45 -15.14
CA LEU A 60 -1.16 0.31 -13.92
C LEU A 60 -0.32 -0.18 -12.73
N LYS A 61 -0.13 -1.50 -12.63
CA LYS A 61 0.75 -2.10 -11.62
C LYS A 61 2.18 -1.63 -11.82
N SER A 62 2.68 -1.62 -13.05
CA SER A 62 4.04 -1.16 -13.36
C SER A 62 4.26 0.30 -12.98
N ASP A 63 3.31 1.17 -13.32
CA ASP A 63 3.38 2.59 -12.97
C ASP A 63 3.32 2.80 -11.45
N TYR A 64 2.45 2.06 -10.77
CA TYR A 64 2.33 2.07 -9.32
C TYR A 64 3.62 1.59 -8.64
N ASP A 65 4.20 0.49 -9.10
CA ASP A 65 5.44 -0.08 -8.56
C ASP A 65 6.62 0.88 -8.75
N THR A 66 6.70 1.54 -9.90
CA THR A 66 7.72 2.55 -10.19
C THR A 66 7.59 3.75 -9.24
N ARG A 67 6.38 4.28 -9.06
CA ARG A 67 6.11 5.37 -8.12
C ARG A 67 6.39 4.97 -6.68
N LEU A 68 5.98 3.76 -6.29
CA LEU A 68 6.21 3.23 -4.95
C LEU A 68 7.71 3.09 -4.66
N LYS A 69 8.48 2.58 -5.63
CA LYS A 69 9.94 2.48 -5.50
C LYS A 69 10.58 3.86 -5.31
N GLY A 70 10.25 4.83 -6.15
CA GLY A 70 10.79 6.19 -6.02
C GLY A 70 10.47 6.84 -4.68
N TYR A 71 9.24 6.64 -4.17
CA TYR A 71 8.86 7.09 -2.84
C TYR A 71 9.67 6.41 -1.72
N LEU A 72 9.86 5.09 -1.80
CA LEU A 72 10.64 4.34 -0.80
C LEU A 72 12.12 4.72 -0.82
N ASP A 73 12.69 4.98 -2.00
CA ASP A 73 14.09 5.39 -2.12
C ASP A 73 14.29 6.80 -1.53
N ALA A 74 13.38 7.74 -1.80
CA ALA A 74 13.40 9.07 -1.17
C ALA A 74 13.22 9.00 0.36
N LEU A 75 12.31 8.15 0.85
CA LEU A 75 12.09 7.96 2.29
C LEU A 75 13.33 7.37 2.98
N ARG A 76 13.96 6.35 2.38
CA ARG A 76 15.19 5.75 2.89
C ARG A 76 16.31 6.78 3.02
N GLU A 77 16.45 7.63 2.00
CA GLU A 77 17.47 8.68 2.01
C GLU A 77 17.19 9.73 3.09
N ALA A 78 15.95 10.19 3.23
CA ALA A 78 15.57 11.13 4.28
C ALA A 78 15.83 10.56 5.69
N VAL A 79 15.51 9.28 5.92
CA VAL A 79 15.79 8.61 7.20
C VAL A 79 17.30 8.50 7.45
N ARG A 80 18.09 8.14 6.43
CA ARG A 80 19.56 8.07 6.50
C ARG A 80 20.17 9.42 6.88
N LEU A 81 19.75 10.49 6.22
CA LEU A 81 20.23 11.85 6.49
C LEU A 81 19.90 12.29 7.91
N ASN A 82 18.66 12.08 8.38
CA ASN A 82 18.25 12.41 9.74
C ASN A 82 19.10 11.66 10.78
N TYR A 83 19.34 10.37 10.58
CA TYR A 83 20.22 9.59 11.44
C TYR A 83 21.65 10.12 11.49
N ASN A 84 22.23 10.47 10.33
CA ASN A 84 23.59 11.03 10.25
C ASN A 84 23.69 12.41 10.92
N GLU A 85 22.69 13.28 10.72
CA GLU A 85 22.63 14.58 11.39
C GLU A 85 22.54 14.43 12.90
N LYS A 86 21.77 13.46 13.39
CA LYS A 86 21.67 13.17 14.82
C LYS A 86 23.03 12.76 15.41
N ILE A 87 23.74 11.83 14.76
CA ILE A 87 25.07 11.41 15.20
C ILE A 87 26.03 12.61 15.22
N LYS A 88 26.01 13.44 14.17
CA LYS A 88 26.89 14.60 14.07
C LYS A 88 26.66 15.58 15.23
N LYS A 89 25.40 15.88 15.54
CA LYS A 89 25.04 16.74 16.67
C LYS A 89 25.46 16.18 18.02
N GLU A 90 25.34 14.86 18.21
CA GLU A 90 25.77 14.18 19.44
C GLU A 90 27.31 14.20 19.58
N ALA A 91 28.05 14.04 18.49
CA ALA A 91 29.50 14.10 18.49
C ALA A 91 30.06 15.51 18.73
N GLU A 92 29.37 16.56 18.27
CA GLU A 92 29.74 17.97 18.49
C GLU A 92 29.39 18.48 19.91
N ALA A 93 28.57 17.74 20.66
CA ALA A 93 28.15 18.09 22.01
C ALA A 93 29.07 17.55 23.12
N ILE A 94 30.19 16.91 22.77
CA ILE A 94 31.22 16.33 23.65
C ILE A 94 32.51 17.14 23.52
#